data_AF-A0A3P3Y2I0-F1
#
_entry.id   AF-A0A3P3Y2I0-F1
#
_cell.length_a   1.000
_cell.length_b   1.000
_cell.length_c   1.000
_cell.angle_alpha   90.00
_cell.angle_beta   90.00
_cell.angle_gamma   90.00
#
_symmetry.space_group_name_H-M   'P 1'
#
loop_
_entity.id
_entity.type
_entity.pdbx_description
1 polymer ?
#
loop_
_entity_poly.entity_id
_entity_poly.type
_entity_poly.pdbx_seq_one_letter_code
_entity_poly.pdbx_strand_id
1 'polypeptide(L)'
;MAGQRRTFTAVVVRPDGPAEVQFSKDSDREAHVRHVMEYLAPADECQAIVLKAPGHRLTAYLPSYDSGDLKRFAPNRLMTQMYGRPVLGNAVIFDEKPEDATDVDDGEQDYHKDFTLADLSNVLDAAARR
;
A
#
# COMPACT_ATOMS: atom_id res chain seq x y z
N MET A 1 -26.48 -16.01 -8.59
CA MET A 1 -26.22 -15.55 -7.21
C MET A 1 -25.01 -14.62 -7.30
N ALA A 2 -25.17 -13.33 -6.96
CA ALA A 2 -24.06 -12.39 -7.00
C ALA A 2 -23.11 -12.74 -5.85
N GLY A 3 -21.95 -13.33 -6.18
CA GLY A 3 -20.90 -13.58 -5.20
C GLY A 3 -20.54 -12.26 -4.55
N GLN A 4 -20.61 -12.22 -3.22
CA GLN A 4 -20.20 -11.07 -2.42
C GLN A 4 -18.75 -10.73 -2.84
N ARG A 5 -18.54 -9.59 -3.51
CA ARG A 5 -17.19 -9.13 -3.85
C ARG A 5 -16.42 -9.04 -2.54
N ARG A 6 -15.47 -9.94 -2.34
CA ARG A 6 -14.60 -9.92 -1.16
C ARG A 6 -13.76 -8.65 -1.27
N THR A 7 -13.88 -7.77 -0.30
CA THR A 7 -13.08 -6.55 -0.21
C THR A 7 -12.05 -6.68 0.90
N PHE A 8 -11.01 -5.86 0.86
CA PHE A 8 -10.06 -5.68 1.94
C PHE A 8 -9.69 -4.20 2.09
N THR A 9 -9.32 -3.81 3.30
CA THR A 9 -8.93 -2.43 3.62
C THR A 9 -7.43 -2.27 3.41
N ALA A 10 -7.06 -1.18 2.75
CA ALA A 10 -5.68 -0.71 2.61
C ALA A 10 -5.57 0.72 3.11
N VAL A 11 -4.33 1.19 3.31
CA VAL A 11 -4.09 2.58 3.70
C VAL A 11 -3.38 3.32 2.58
N VAL A 12 -3.99 4.41 2.10
CA VAL A 12 -3.30 5.39 1.27
C VAL A 12 -2.63 6.40 2.19
N VAL A 13 -1.30 6.43 2.18
CA VAL A 13 -0.54 7.46 2.88
C VAL A 13 -0.34 8.64 1.94
N ARG A 14 -1.05 9.73 2.21
CA ARG A 14 -0.96 10.96 1.41
C ARG A 14 -0.08 12.00 2.11
N PRO A 15 0.43 13.02 1.40
CA PRO A 15 1.18 14.12 2.00
C PRO A 15 0.42 14.91 3.09
N ASP A 16 -0.91 14.98 3.00
CA ASP A 16 -1.79 15.68 3.95
C ASP A 16 -2.32 14.78 5.08
N GLY A 17 -2.24 13.46 4.91
CA GLY A 17 -2.59 12.49 5.95
C GLY A 17 -2.93 11.10 5.39
N PRO A 18 -2.79 10.04 6.20
CA PRO A 18 -3.18 8.71 5.78
C PRO A 18 -4.70 8.54 5.80
N ALA A 19 -5.21 7.65 4.94
CA ALA A 19 -6.63 7.31 4.89
C ALA A 19 -6.85 5.85 4.50
N GLU A 20 -7.92 5.27 5.03
CA GLU A 20 -8.37 3.93 4.65
C GLU A 20 -9.12 3.97 3.33
N VAL A 21 -8.90 2.95 2.52
CA VAL A 21 -9.60 2.73 1.26
C VAL A 21 -9.93 1.26 1.12
N GLN A 22 -11.04 0.95 0.46
CA GLN A 22 -11.45 -0.42 0.21
C GLN A 22 -11.03 -0.85 -1.19
N PHE A 23 -10.28 -1.94 -1.27
CA PHE A 23 -9.98 -2.63 -2.51
C PHE A 23 -10.93 -3.81 -2.69
N SER A 24 -11.43 -3.98 -3.91
CA SER A 24 -12.04 -5.25 -4.29
C SER A 24 -10.92 -6.26 -4.52
N LYS A 25 -11.15 -7.52 -4.17
CA LYS A 25 -10.33 -8.61 -4.70
C LYS A 25 -10.64 -8.71 -6.19
N ASP A 26 -9.77 -8.11 -6.99
CA ASP A 26 -9.86 -8.13 -8.43
C ASP A 26 -9.43 -9.50 -8.95
N SER A 27 -9.92 -9.88 -10.14
CA SER A 27 -9.68 -11.20 -10.73
C SER A 27 -8.24 -11.42 -11.19
N ASP A 28 -7.47 -10.35 -11.36
CA ASP A 28 -6.11 -10.39 -11.89
C ASP A 28 -5.25 -9.21 -11.40
N ARG A 29 -3.93 -9.37 -11.57
CA ARG A 29 -2.91 -8.39 -11.16
C ARG A 29 -3.04 -7.05 -11.88
N GLU A 30 -3.45 -7.05 -13.15
CA GLU A 30 -3.50 -5.83 -13.96
C GLU A 30 -4.60 -4.88 -13.44
N ALA A 31 -5.78 -5.42 -13.15
CA ALA A 31 -6.88 -4.68 -12.54
C ALA A 31 -6.49 -4.09 -11.17
N HIS A 32 -5.81 -4.88 -10.34
CA HIS A 32 -5.33 -4.41 -9.04
C HIS A 32 -4.34 -3.27 -9.16
N VAL A 33 -3.32 -3.41 -10.02
CA VAL A 33 -2.33 -2.35 -10.26
C VAL A 33 -3.03 -1.10 -10.80
N ARG A 34 -4.00 -1.24 -11.70
CA ARG A 34 -4.78 -0.10 -12.20
C ARG A 34 -5.52 0.64 -11.07
N HIS A 35 -6.15 -0.09 -10.16
CA HIS A 35 -6.84 0.49 -9.02
C HIS A 35 -5.86 1.15 -8.03
N VAL A 36 -4.69 0.55 -7.80
CA VAL A 36 -3.61 1.18 -7.02
C VAL A 36 -3.19 2.51 -7.65
N MET A 37 -3.01 2.54 -8.98
CA MET A 37 -2.59 3.72 -9.72
C MET A 37 -3.57 4.89 -9.62
N GLU A 38 -4.88 4.63 -9.43
CA GLU A 38 -5.88 5.68 -9.18
C GLU A 38 -5.55 6.51 -7.94
N TYR A 39 -4.97 5.90 -6.91
CA TYR A 39 -4.54 6.58 -5.69
C TYR A 39 -3.14 7.18 -5.79
N LEU A 40 -2.32 6.72 -6.73
CA LEU A 40 -0.96 7.22 -6.97
C LEU A 40 -0.88 8.33 -8.01
N ALA A 41 -2.00 8.64 -8.67
CA ALA A 41 -2.09 9.65 -9.72
C ALA A 41 -1.49 11.02 -9.29
N PRO A 42 -0.83 11.76 -10.21
CA PRO A 42 -0.60 11.47 -11.63
C PRO A 42 0.73 10.71 -11.90
N ALA A 43 0.83 9.44 -11.54
CA ALA A 43 1.92 8.56 -11.94
C ALA A 43 1.50 7.67 -13.11
N ASP A 44 2.44 7.33 -13.99
CA ASP A 44 2.22 6.39 -15.11
C ASP A 44 2.63 4.95 -14.75
N GLU A 45 3.57 4.83 -13.81
CA GLU A 45 4.07 3.55 -13.29
C GLU A 45 4.15 3.58 -11.76
N CYS A 46 4.15 2.40 -11.16
CA CYS A 46 4.42 2.24 -9.73
C CYS A 46 5.47 1.14 -9.49
N GLN A 47 6.21 1.32 -8.41
CA GLN A 47 7.10 0.30 -7.85
C GLN A 47 6.47 -0.24 -6.56
N ALA A 48 6.54 -1.56 -6.37
CA ALA A 48 6.21 -2.20 -5.11
C ALA A 48 7.49 -2.35 -4.28
N ILE A 49 7.44 -1.91 -3.02
CA ILE A 49 8.54 -2.04 -2.07
C ILE A 49 8.06 -2.72 -0.79
N VAL A 50 8.91 -3.55 -0.21
CA VAL A 50 8.62 -4.19 1.09
C VAL A 50 9.02 -3.26 2.23
N LEU A 51 8.09 -3.00 3.15
CA LEU A 51 8.35 -2.24 4.37
C LEU A 51 8.51 -3.19 5.55
N LYS A 52 9.59 -3.02 6.31
CA LYS A 52 9.85 -3.82 7.52
C LYS A 52 9.05 -3.25 8.69
N ALA A 53 7.98 -3.93 9.08
CA ALA A 53 7.18 -3.59 10.25
C ALA A 53 7.01 -4.83 11.17
N PRO A 54 7.17 -4.71 12.49
CA PRO A 54 6.97 -5.84 13.39
C PRO A 54 5.53 -6.36 13.31
N GLY A 55 5.34 -7.66 13.11
CA GLY A 55 4.01 -8.29 13.07
C GLY A 55 3.22 -8.08 11.78
N HIS A 56 3.77 -7.35 10.81
CA HIS A 56 3.14 -7.06 9.52
C HIS A 56 4.09 -7.38 8.37
N ARG A 57 3.55 -7.83 7.24
CA ARG A 57 4.29 -8.01 6.00
C ARG A 57 3.79 -6.96 5.02
N LEU A 58 4.33 -5.75 5.14
CA LEU A 58 3.79 -4.61 4.42
C LEU A 58 4.45 -4.49 3.04
N THR A 59 3.62 -4.33 2.02
CA THR A 59 4.04 -3.90 0.68
C THR A 59 3.45 -2.53 0.40
N ALA A 60 4.31 -1.57 0.07
CA ALA A 60 3.92 -0.24 -0.34
C ALA A 60 4.14 -0.05 -1.83
N TYR A 61 3.08 0.37 -2.52
CA TYR A 61 3.17 0.86 -3.88
C TYR A 61 3.49 2.34 -3.86
N LEU A 62 4.60 2.69 -4.50
CA LEU A 62 5.05 4.06 -4.68
C LEU A 62 4.98 4.42 -6.16
N PRO A 63 4.68 5.68 -6.47
CA PRO A 63 4.75 6.16 -7.84
C PRO A 63 6.21 6.12 -8.34
N SER A 64 6.39 5.64 -9.56
CA SER A 64 7.64 5.74 -10.30
C SER A 64 7.57 6.99 -11.16
N TYR A 65 8.55 7.87 -11.04
CA TYR A 65 8.57 9.14 -11.75
C TYR A 65 9.83 9.25 -12.59
N ASP A 66 9.68 9.75 -13.81
CA ASP A 66 10.81 10.32 -14.53
C ASP A 66 11.26 11.62 -13.86
N SER A 67 12.58 11.77 -13.72
CA SER A 67 13.24 12.82 -12.91
C SER A 67 12.84 14.28 -13.24
N GLY A 68 12.21 14.52 -14.39
CA GLY A 68 11.75 15.86 -14.81
C GLY A 68 10.57 16.41 -14.00
N ASP A 69 9.77 15.56 -13.35
CA ASP A 69 8.47 15.95 -12.80
C ASP A 69 8.36 15.92 -11.28
N LEU A 70 9.45 15.73 -10.57
CA LEU A 70 9.42 15.58 -9.12
C LEU A 70 8.88 16.84 -8.39
N LYS A 71 8.95 18.03 -9.00
CA LYS A 71 8.55 19.30 -8.38
C LYS A 71 7.03 19.47 -8.18
N ARG A 72 6.20 18.74 -8.93
CA ARG A 72 4.72 18.81 -8.81
C ARG A 72 4.17 17.96 -7.65
N PHE A 73 4.99 17.11 -7.04
CA PHE A 73 4.55 16.19 -6.00
C PHE A 73 4.96 16.70 -4.61
N ALA A 74 4.00 16.74 -3.69
CA ALA A 74 4.27 17.13 -2.31
C ALA A 74 5.08 16.03 -1.59
N PRO A 75 6.02 16.40 -0.69
CA PRO A 75 6.76 15.43 0.09
C PRO A 75 5.85 14.62 1.01
N ASN A 76 6.00 13.30 0.99
CA ASN A 76 5.30 12.39 1.88
C ASN A 76 6.17 12.05 3.08
N ARG A 77 6.05 12.87 4.13
CA ARG A 77 6.90 12.75 5.32
C ARG A 77 6.68 11.42 6.04
N LEU A 78 5.44 10.95 6.11
CA LEU A 78 5.12 9.70 6.81
C LEU A 78 5.72 8.49 6.08
N MET A 79 5.55 8.41 4.76
CA MET A 79 6.20 7.35 3.99
C MET A 79 7.72 7.46 4.02
N THR A 80 8.26 8.67 3.99
CA THR A 80 9.71 8.88 4.12
C THR A 80 10.23 8.34 5.45
N GLN A 81 9.49 8.52 6.55
CA GLN A 81 9.81 7.96 7.85
C GLN A 81 9.75 6.43 7.86
N MET A 82 8.71 5.83 7.26
CA MET A 82 8.53 4.38 7.22
C MET A 82 9.56 3.68 6.31
N TYR A 83 9.84 4.25 5.15
CA TYR A 83 10.73 3.68 4.14
C TYR A 83 12.21 4.02 4.38
N GLY A 84 12.50 5.14 5.05
CA GLY A 84 13.85 5.63 5.28
C GLY A 84 14.50 6.29 4.05
N ARG A 85 13.73 6.54 2.99
CA ARG A 85 14.17 7.29 1.80
C ARG A 85 13.12 8.32 1.42
N PRO A 86 13.51 9.45 0.79
CA PRO A 86 12.54 10.46 0.37
C PRO A 86 11.46 9.87 -0.54
N VAL A 87 10.20 10.07 -0.17
CA VAL A 87 9.01 9.70 -0.95
C VAL A 87 8.24 10.98 -1.28
N LEU A 88 7.78 11.08 -2.53
CA LEU A 88 6.92 12.14 -3.01
C LEU A 88 5.57 11.57 -3.41
N GLY A 89 4.51 12.37 -3.28
CA GLY A 89 3.16 11.98 -3.65
C GLY A 89 2.54 10.96 -2.69
N ASN A 90 1.51 10.27 -3.15
CA ASN A 90 0.82 9.28 -2.34
C ASN A 90 1.57 7.94 -2.35
N ALA A 91 1.25 7.08 -1.40
CA ALA A 91 1.62 5.67 -1.41
C ALA A 91 0.40 4.85 -1.02
N VAL A 92 0.29 3.62 -1.52
CA VAL A 92 -0.73 2.67 -1.06
C VAL A 92 -0.03 1.54 -0.33
N ILE A 93 -0.41 1.28 0.92
CA ILE A 93 0.15 0.23 1.76
C ILE A 93 -0.88 -0.89 1.92
N PHE A 94 -0.42 -2.10 1.66
CA PHE A 94 -1.12 -3.35 1.90
C PHE A 94 -0.38 -4.16 2.96
N ASP A 95 -1.13 -4.96 3.72
CA ASP A 95 -0.56 -5.99 4.58
C ASP A 95 -0.80 -7.37 3.95
N GLU A 96 0.30 -8.08 3.72
CA GLU A 96 0.31 -9.40 3.14
C GLU A 96 0.18 -10.48 4.22
N LYS A 97 -0.46 -11.57 3.86
CA LYS A 97 -0.50 -12.82 4.61
C LYS A 97 0.91 -13.44 4.60
N PRO A 98 1.28 -14.17 5.66
CA PRO A 98 2.49 -15.00 5.66
C PRO A 98 2.48 -16.00 4.49
N GLU A 99 3.65 -16.28 3.91
CA GLU A 99 3.81 -17.26 2.80
C GLU A 99 3.38 -18.69 3.19
N ASP A 100 3.36 -19.00 4.49
CA ASP A 100 2.95 -20.27 5.08
C ASP A 100 1.46 -20.32 5.45
N ALA A 101 0.69 -19.25 5.22
CA ALA A 101 -0.76 -19.31 5.33
C ALA A 101 -1.28 -20.29 4.27
N THR A 102 -1.92 -21.38 4.72
CA THR A 102 -2.36 -22.54 3.92
C THR A 102 -3.41 -22.26 2.84
N ASP A 103 -3.61 -21.01 2.43
CA ASP A 103 -4.48 -20.61 1.33
C ASP A 103 -3.70 -20.72 0.00
N VAL A 104 -3.52 -21.95 -0.48
CA VAL A 104 -3.10 -22.24 -1.85
C VAL A 104 -4.31 -22.06 -2.77
N ASP A 105 -4.51 -20.83 -3.22
CA ASP A 105 -5.23 -20.51 -4.46
C ASP A 105 -4.42 -19.39 -5.12
N ASP A 106 -4.00 -19.60 -6.38
CA ASP A 106 -3.01 -18.82 -7.14
C ASP A 106 -3.48 -17.40 -7.53
N GLY A 107 -4.17 -16.68 -6.63
CA GLY A 107 -4.55 -15.29 -6.78
C GLY A 107 -3.68 -14.40 -5.91
N GLU A 108 -2.79 -13.61 -6.52
CA GLU A 108 -1.89 -12.65 -5.85
C GLU A 108 -2.58 -11.71 -4.83
N GLN A 109 -3.92 -11.61 -4.87
CA GLN A 109 -4.72 -10.74 -3.99
C GLN A 109 -5.42 -11.45 -2.83
N ASP A 110 -5.53 -12.79 -2.83
CA ASP A 110 -5.99 -13.53 -1.65
C ASP A 110 -4.94 -13.51 -0.52
N TYR A 111 -3.74 -13.05 -0.84
CA TYR A 111 -2.65 -12.76 0.08
C TYR A 111 -2.80 -11.43 0.82
N HIS A 112 -3.78 -10.57 0.54
CA HIS A 112 -3.98 -9.36 1.36
C HIS A 112 -4.98 -9.60 2.50
N LYS A 113 -4.66 -9.03 3.66
CA LYS A 113 -5.61 -8.88 4.78
C LYS A 113 -5.87 -7.40 5.04
N ASP A 114 -6.88 -7.12 5.87
CA ASP A 114 -7.20 -5.75 6.23
C ASP A 114 -6.02 -5.06 6.93
N PHE A 115 -5.68 -3.87 6.44
CA PHE A 115 -4.72 -2.96 7.04
C PHE A 115 -5.40 -1.60 7.26
N THR A 116 -5.56 -1.23 8.53
CA THR A 116 -6.31 -0.04 8.96
C THR A 116 -5.38 1.10 9.40
N LEU A 117 -5.93 2.29 9.63
CA LEU A 117 -5.20 3.40 10.25
C LEU A 117 -4.75 3.08 11.68
N ALA A 118 -5.51 2.26 12.41
CA ALA A 118 -5.10 1.79 13.73
C ALA A 118 -3.85 0.91 13.65
N ASP A 119 -3.79 0.02 12.66
CA ASP A 119 -2.61 -0.81 12.40
C ASP A 119 -1.40 0.05 11.99
N LEU A 120 -1.60 1.02 11.10
CA LEU A 120 -0.56 1.98 10.74
C LEU A 120 -0.04 2.74 11.96
N SER A 121 -0.92 3.22 12.84
CA SER A 121 -0.53 3.90 14.09
C SER A 121 0.31 3.00 14.98
N ASN A 122 -0.09 1.74 15.15
CA ASN A 122 0.67 0.76 15.93
C ASN A 122 2.07 0.49 15.35
N VAL A 123 2.18 0.40 14.02
CA VAL A 123 3.47 0.24 13.32
C VAL A 123 4.38 1.43 13.57
N LEU A 124 3.86 2.65 13.49
CA LEU A 124 4.61 3.89 13.71
C LEU A 124 5.07 4.02 15.17
N ASP A 125 4.19 3.72 16.13
CA ASP A 125 4.51 3.74 17.55
C ASP A 125 5.58 2.71 17.89
N ALA A 126 5.52 1.51 17.30
CA ALA A 126 6.53 0.48 17.48
C ALA A 126 7.90 0.90 16.91
N ALA A 127 7.92 1.65 15.80
CA ALA A 127 9.14 2.18 15.21
C ALA A 127 9.76 3.29 16.07
N ALA A 128 8.95 4.15 16.70
CA ALA A 128 9.42 5.26 17.54
C ALA A 128 10.02 4.82 18.90
N ARG A 129 9.71 3.61 19.36
CA ARG A 129 10.23 3.05 20.63
C ARG A 129 11.59 2.35 20.49
N ARG A 130 12.17 2.31 19.28
CA ARG A 130 13.48 1.73 18.99
C ARG A 130 14.56 2.81 18.95
#